data_AF-A0A7C9AL85-F1
#
_entry.id   AF-A0A7C9AL85-F1
#
_cell.length_a   1.000
_cell.length_b   1.000
_cell.length_c   1.000
_cell.angle_alpha   90.00
_cell.angle_beta   90.00
_cell.angle_gamma   90.00
#
_symmetry.space_group_name_H-M   'P 1'
#
loop_
_entity.id
_entity.type
_entity.pdbx_description
1 polymer ?
#
loop_
_entity_poly.entity_id
_entity_poly.type
_entity_poly.pdbx_seq_one_letter_code
_entity_poly.pdbx_strand_id
1 'polypeptide(L)'
;FQVMVATVRCEEIANERCTDFAQNQEWLQLEEAAQSGPVAGFGKRLSSILGKCFSEYDSEAAFFDEGVRTAKRKHLEEKLLQLVQPAFQCIMGHLRNQTLEKFKDAFEKALKGGEGFSAAANSCRQSSINLFDEGCADSVVEQADWDTSKARSKLLRDLDEHISSVRAAKLADLTSLYEVK
;
A
#
# COMPACT_ATOMS: atom_id res chain seq x y z
N PHE A 1 7.98 -39.62 -19.58
CA PHE A 1 9.34 -39.02 -19.59
C PHE A 1 9.33 -37.56 -20.06
N GLN A 2 8.69 -37.22 -21.18
CA GLN A 2 8.65 -35.84 -21.71
C GLN A 2 8.00 -34.82 -20.74
N VAL A 3 6.89 -35.19 -20.08
CA VAL A 3 6.24 -34.34 -19.07
C VAL A 3 7.14 -34.10 -17.85
N MET A 4 7.87 -35.12 -17.39
CA MET A 4 8.77 -34.99 -16.25
C MET A 4 9.94 -34.04 -16.53
N VAL A 5 10.51 -34.10 -17.74
CA VAL A 5 11.57 -33.17 -18.18
C VAL A 5 11.03 -31.75 -18.32
N ALA A 6 9.84 -31.57 -18.90
CA ALA A 6 9.20 -30.27 -19.02
C ALA A 6 8.92 -29.65 -17.63
N THR A 7 8.46 -30.45 -16.66
CA THR A 7 8.23 -29.97 -15.28
C THR A 7 9.51 -29.43 -14.64
N VAL A 8 10.62 -30.16 -14.75
CA VAL A 8 11.91 -29.73 -14.20
C VAL A 8 12.38 -28.45 -14.89
N ARG A 9 12.30 -28.37 -16.23
CA ARG A 9 12.74 -27.18 -16.97
C ARG A 9 11.88 -25.93 -16.67
N CYS A 10 10.56 -26.04 -16.69
CA CYS A 10 9.68 -24.92 -16.34
C CYS A 10 9.85 -24.45 -14.89
N GLU A 11 10.27 -25.35 -13.99
CA GLU A 11 10.57 -25.01 -12.60
C GLU A 11 11.92 -24.31 -12.44
N GLU A 12 12.96 -24.77 -13.14
CA GLU A 12 14.26 -24.10 -13.20
C GLU A 12 14.11 -22.66 -13.71
N ILE A 13 13.38 -22.47 -14.82
CA ILE A 13 13.10 -21.13 -15.38
C ILE A 13 12.38 -20.25 -14.35
N ALA A 14 11.33 -20.77 -13.69
CA ALA A 14 10.62 -20.00 -12.66
C ALA A 14 11.53 -19.57 -11.49
N ASN A 15 12.41 -20.46 -11.04
CA ASN A 15 13.33 -20.17 -9.95
C ASN A 15 14.44 -19.18 -10.34
N GLU A 16 14.93 -19.26 -11.58
CA GLU A 16 15.87 -18.27 -12.14
C GLU A 16 15.21 -16.90 -12.19
N ARG A 17 13.99 -16.79 -12.76
CA ARG A 17 13.23 -15.52 -12.80
C ARG A 17 12.98 -14.93 -11.42
N CYS A 18 12.72 -15.75 -10.40
CA CYS A 18 12.62 -15.27 -9.01
C CYS A 18 13.93 -14.68 -8.49
N THR A 19 15.05 -15.34 -8.79
CA THR A 19 16.39 -14.93 -8.35
C THR A 19 16.79 -13.62 -9.02
N ASP A 20 16.56 -13.53 -10.33
CA ASP A 20 16.80 -12.32 -11.12
C ASP A 20 15.93 -11.15 -10.64
N PHE A 21 14.65 -11.41 -10.33
CA PHE A 21 13.76 -10.40 -9.79
C PHE A 21 14.27 -9.86 -8.45
N ALA A 22 14.73 -10.73 -7.55
CA ALA A 22 15.25 -10.33 -6.25
C ALA A 22 16.52 -9.46 -6.35
N GLN A 23 17.27 -9.55 -7.46
CA GLN A 23 18.46 -8.75 -7.73
C GLN A 23 18.20 -7.58 -8.69
N ASN A 24 16.96 -7.44 -9.16
CA ASN A 24 16.56 -6.41 -10.13
C ASN A 24 16.71 -5.02 -9.51
N GLN A 25 17.50 -4.16 -10.16
CA GLN A 25 17.82 -2.84 -9.63
C GLN A 25 16.61 -1.90 -9.54
N GLU A 26 15.66 -2.00 -10.48
CA GLU A 26 14.42 -1.20 -10.43
C GLU A 26 13.55 -1.63 -9.25
N TRP A 27 13.45 -2.93 -9.00
CA TRP A 27 12.76 -3.47 -7.83
C TRP A 27 13.42 -3.00 -6.53
N LEU A 28 14.73 -3.18 -6.38
CA LEU A 28 15.45 -2.82 -5.15
C LEU A 28 15.32 -1.32 -4.82
N GLN A 29 15.41 -0.45 -5.83
CA GLN A 29 15.20 0.99 -5.65
C GLN A 29 13.76 1.31 -5.25
N LEU A 30 12.78 0.62 -5.83
CA LEU A 30 11.37 0.80 -5.50
C LEU A 30 11.08 0.32 -4.07
N GLU A 31 11.66 -0.80 -3.65
CA GLU A 31 11.56 -1.35 -2.31
C GLU A 31 12.16 -0.40 -1.26
N GLU A 32 13.37 0.11 -1.49
CA GLU A 32 14.02 1.07 -0.60
C GLU A 32 13.21 2.37 -0.47
N ALA A 33 12.68 2.88 -1.59
CA ALA A 33 11.83 4.05 -1.60
C ALA A 33 10.53 3.80 -0.80
N ALA A 34 9.93 2.62 -0.95
CA ALA A 34 8.72 2.23 -0.22
C ALA A 34 8.95 2.09 1.29
N GLN A 35 10.14 1.69 1.71
CA GLN A 35 10.52 1.67 3.14
C GLN A 35 10.66 3.09 3.70
N SER A 36 11.07 4.05 2.88
CA SER A 36 11.32 5.43 3.30
C SER A 36 10.07 6.31 3.35
N GLY A 37 9.04 6.01 2.54
CA GLY A 37 7.81 6.80 2.52
C GLY A 37 6.84 6.40 1.39
N PRO A 38 5.77 7.17 1.19
CA PRO A 38 4.87 6.98 0.05
C PRO A 38 5.60 7.25 -1.28
N VAL A 39 5.39 6.40 -2.27
CA VAL A 39 6.02 6.50 -3.58
C VAL A 39 4.95 6.71 -4.65
N ALA A 40 5.06 7.82 -5.38
CA ALA A 40 4.13 8.11 -6.47
C ALA A 40 4.30 7.13 -7.65
N GLY A 41 3.18 6.60 -8.13
CA GLY A 41 3.11 5.58 -9.16
C GLY A 41 3.61 4.22 -8.69
N PHE A 42 3.64 3.93 -7.38
CA PHE A 42 4.14 2.67 -6.85
C PHE A 42 3.48 1.46 -7.54
N GLY A 43 2.15 1.45 -7.62
CA GLY A 43 1.38 0.36 -8.19
C GLY A 43 1.73 0.10 -9.66
N LYS A 44 1.77 1.17 -10.46
CA LYS A 44 2.14 1.11 -11.88
C LYS A 44 3.58 0.62 -12.09
N ARG A 45 4.53 1.15 -11.29
CA ARG A 45 5.95 0.75 -11.39
C ARG A 45 6.12 -0.72 -11.06
N LEU A 46 5.57 -1.16 -9.93
CA LEU A 46 5.65 -2.56 -9.52
C LEU A 46 4.98 -3.48 -10.54
N SER A 47 3.81 -3.08 -11.07
CA SER A 47 3.11 -3.85 -12.10
C SER A 47 3.94 -4.01 -13.37
N SER A 48 4.69 -2.98 -13.77
CA SER A 48 5.59 -3.03 -14.91
C SER A 48 6.77 -3.99 -14.69
N ILE A 49 7.38 -3.96 -13.49
CA ILE A 49 8.53 -4.84 -13.16
C ILE A 49 8.07 -6.30 -13.12
N LEU A 50 6.94 -6.59 -12.47
CA LEU A 50 6.32 -7.92 -12.44
C LEU A 50 5.95 -8.38 -13.84
N GLY A 51 5.29 -7.53 -14.63
CA GLY A 51 4.89 -7.83 -16.00
C GLY A 51 6.07 -8.22 -16.89
N LYS A 52 7.21 -7.52 -16.75
CA LYS A 52 8.44 -7.87 -17.47
C LYS A 52 8.94 -9.28 -17.08
N CYS A 53 9.06 -9.55 -15.78
CA CYS A 53 9.50 -10.87 -15.28
C CYS A 53 8.60 -12.01 -15.80
N PHE A 54 7.30 -11.79 -15.80
CA PHE A 54 6.32 -12.74 -16.32
C PHE A 54 6.42 -12.94 -17.83
N SER A 55 6.61 -11.87 -18.61
CA SER A 55 6.78 -11.97 -20.05
C SER A 55 8.05 -12.75 -20.45
N GLU A 56 9.13 -12.60 -19.67
CA GLU A 56 10.37 -13.35 -19.88
C GLU A 56 10.17 -14.84 -19.61
N TYR A 57 9.47 -15.18 -18.51
CA TYR A 57 9.06 -16.57 -18.24
C TYR A 57 8.24 -17.14 -19.39
N ASP A 58 7.21 -16.43 -19.84
CA ASP A 58 6.27 -16.90 -20.86
C ASP A 58 6.98 -17.14 -22.20
N SER A 59 7.96 -16.28 -22.54
CA SER A 59 8.80 -16.44 -23.73
C SER A 59 9.70 -17.67 -23.66
N GLU A 60 10.35 -17.90 -22.52
CA GLU A 60 11.29 -19.02 -22.36
C GLU A 60 10.57 -20.36 -22.21
N ALA A 61 9.39 -20.34 -21.59
CA ALA A 61 8.58 -21.53 -21.37
C ALA A 61 7.66 -21.89 -22.56
N ALA A 62 7.67 -21.09 -23.64
CA ALA A 62 6.70 -21.16 -24.75
C ALA A 62 6.63 -22.53 -25.45
N PHE A 63 7.73 -23.29 -25.45
CA PHE A 63 7.82 -24.57 -26.15
C PHE A 63 7.50 -25.79 -25.29
N PHE A 64 7.21 -25.60 -24.00
CA PHE A 64 6.87 -26.68 -23.09
C PHE A 64 5.37 -26.95 -23.03
N ASP A 65 5.02 -28.07 -22.41
CA ASP A 65 3.64 -28.47 -22.17
C ASP A 65 2.84 -27.34 -21.51
N GLU A 66 1.66 -27.06 -22.04
CA GLU A 66 0.84 -25.94 -21.61
C GLU A 66 0.38 -26.06 -20.15
N GLY A 67 -0.01 -27.26 -19.73
CA GLY A 67 -0.41 -27.50 -18.34
C GLY A 67 0.75 -27.26 -17.38
N VAL A 68 1.94 -27.72 -17.75
CA VAL A 68 3.16 -27.53 -16.96
C VAL A 68 3.55 -26.06 -16.87
N ARG A 69 3.66 -25.34 -18.00
CA ARG A 69 4.09 -23.94 -18.01
C ARG A 69 3.10 -23.03 -17.27
N THR A 70 1.79 -23.24 -17.43
CA THR A 70 0.78 -22.46 -16.71
C THR A 70 0.81 -22.71 -15.20
N ALA A 71 0.98 -23.97 -14.77
CA ALA A 71 1.09 -24.29 -13.35
C ALA A 71 2.33 -23.66 -12.70
N LYS A 72 3.48 -23.72 -13.39
CA LYS A 72 4.74 -23.13 -12.90
C LYS A 72 4.72 -21.60 -12.99
N ARG A 73 4.09 -21.01 -14.00
CA ARG A 73 3.84 -19.56 -14.10
C ARG A 73 3.01 -19.03 -12.93
N LYS A 74 1.99 -19.76 -12.49
CA LYS A 74 1.20 -19.41 -11.30
C LYS A 74 2.03 -19.49 -10.03
N HIS A 75 2.86 -20.52 -9.88
CA HIS A 75 3.74 -20.64 -8.72
C HIS A 75 4.76 -19.49 -8.64
N LEU A 76 5.33 -19.10 -9.79
CA LEU A 76 6.18 -17.91 -9.91
C LEU A 76 5.44 -16.65 -9.44
N GLU A 77 4.21 -16.45 -9.88
CA GLU A 77 3.36 -15.32 -9.48
C GLU A 77 3.16 -15.26 -7.97
N GLU A 78 2.72 -16.35 -7.36
CA GLU A 78 2.48 -16.43 -5.92
C GLU A 78 3.76 -16.08 -5.14
N LYS A 79 4.91 -16.59 -5.57
CA LYS A 79 6.20 -16.35 -4.92
C LYS A 79 6.67 -14.90 -5.05
N LEU A 80 6.53 -14.30 -6.23
CA LEU A 80 6.87 -12.89 -6.42
C LEU A 80 5.93 -11.98 -5.64
N LEU A 81 4.62 -12.25 -5.64
CA LEU A 81 3.66 -11.49 -4.85
C LEU A 81 3.96 -11.55 -3.35
N GLN A 82 4.37 -12.71 -2.83
CA GLN A 82 4.85 -12.83 -1.44
C GLN A 82 6.11 -12.00 -1.17
N LEU A 83 7.04 -11.95 -2.13
CA LEU A 83 8.27 -11.17 -2.01
C LEU A 83 8.01 -9.66 -1.98
N VAL A 84 7.09 -9.17 -2.81
CA VAL A 84 6.84 -7.73 -2.95
C VAL A 84 5.81 -7.18 -1.96
N GLN A 85 5.02 -8.05 -1.33
CA GLN A 85 3.96 -7.68 -0.39
C GLN A 85 4.42 -6.80 0.80
N PRO A 86 5.60 -7.04 1.42
CA PRO A 86 6.09 -6.18 2.51
C PRO A 86 6.26 -4.71 2.09
N ALA A 87 6.76 -4.46 0.87
CA ALA A 87 6.91 -3.09 0.36
C ALA A 87 5.55 -2.39 0.21
N PHE A 88 4.53 -3.08 -0.32
CA PHE A 88 3.17 -2.56 -0.37
C PHE A 88 2.61 -2.23 1.03
N GLN A 89 2.87 -3.10 2.01
CA GLN A 89 2.47 -2.85 3.40
C GLN A 89 3.17 -1.63 4.00
N CYS A 90 4.44 -1.38 3.66
CA CYS A 90 5.15 -0.16 4.01
C CYS A 90 4.47 1.08 3.43
N ILE A 91 4.14 1.08 2.13
CA ILE A 91 3.41 2.18 1.48
C ILE A 91 2.08 2.45 2.21
N MET A 92 1.29 1.42 2.49
CA MET A 92 0.01 1.58 3.21
C MET A 92 0.21 2.15 4.62
N GLY A 93 1.26 1.73 5.33
CA GLY A 93 1.63 2.27 6.63
C GLY A 93 1.97 3.76 6.57
N HIS A 94 2.79 4.14 5.59
CA HIS A 94 3.23 5.52 5.38
C HIS A 94 2.09 6.44 4.95
N LEU A 95 1.25 6.00 4.01
CA LEU A 95 0.06 6.74 3.58
C LEU A 95 -0.87 7.03 4.77
N ARG A 96 -1.11 6.03 5.63
CA ARG A 96 -1.94 6.22 6.83
C ARG A 96 -1.34 7.27 7.76
N ASN A 97 -0.05 7.12 8.10
CA ASN A 97 0.62 8.03 9.03
C ASN A 97 0.67 9.46 8.46
N GLN A 98 1.08 9.64 7.20
CA GLN A 98 1.14 10.95 6.56
C GLN A 98 -0.23 11.62 6.48
N THR A 99 -1.28 10.85 6.18
CA THR A 99 -2.65 11.36 6.14
C THR A 99 -3.13 11.81 7.51
N LEU A 100 -2.82 11.04 8.55
CA LEU A 100 -3.16 11.38 9.94
C LEU A 100 -2.44 12.65 10.42
N GLU A 101 -1.16 12.81 10.11
CA GLU A 101 -0.44 14.04 10.48
C GLU A 101 -0.99 15.27 9.75
N LYS A 102 -1.26 15.16 8.45
CA LYS A 102 -1.94 16.22 7.68
C LYS A 102 -3.32 16.56 8.23
N PHE A 103 -4.07 15.56 8.69
CA PHE A 103 -5.36 15.76 9.36
C PHE A 103 -5.21 16.60 10.62
N LYS A 104 -4.28 16.22 11.52
CA LYS A 104 -4.05 16.93 12.79
C LYS A 104 -3.72 18.40 12.53
N ASP A 105 -2.80 18.66 11.62
CA ASP A 105 -2.40 20.02 11.23
C ASP A 105 -3.58 20.84 10.67
N ALA A 106 -4.35 20.25 9.75
CA ALA A 106 -5.49 20.92 9.13
C ALA A 106 -6.59 21.20 10.15
N PHE A 107 -6.88 20.23 11.02
CA PHE A 107 -7.92 20.36 12.04
C PHE A 107 -7.56 21.40 13.09
N GLU A 108 -6.31 21.41 13.56
CA GLU A 108 -5.83 22.44 14.48
C GLU A 108 -5.92 23.84 13.85
N LYS A 109 -5.52 23.99 12.59
CA LYS A 109 -5.62 25.27 11.85
C LYS A 109 -7.07 25.73 11.70
N ALA A 110 -7.99 24.85 11.31
CA ALA A 110 -9.40 25.16 11.19
C ALA A 110 -10.00 25.66 12.52
N LEU A 111 -9.67 24.98 13.62
CA LEU A 111 -10.10 25.38 14.96
C LEU A 111 -9.52 26.73 15.39
N LYS A 112 -8.23 26.99 15.12
CA LYS A 112 -7.60 28.30 15.38
C LYS A 112 -8.17 29.41 14.50
N GLY A 113 -8.63 29.07 13.29
CA GLY A 113 -9.32 29.96 12.37
C GLY A 113 -10.76 30.31 12.77
N GLY A 114 -11.25 29.75 13.89
CA GLY A 114 -12.60 30.02 14.40
C GLY A 114 -13.70 29.17 13.79
N GLU A 115 -13.37 28.14 13.02
CA GLU A 115 -14.38 27.20 12.52
C GLU A 115 -15.05 26.45 13.68
N GLY A 116 -16.35 26.19 13.52
CA GLY A 116 -17.09 25.37 14.48
C GLY A 116 -16.52 23.95 14.54
N PHE A 117 -16.36 23.41 15.75
CA PHE A 117 -15.68 22.13 15.98
C PHE A 117 -16.18 20.99 15.08
N SER A 118 -17.50 20.80 15.01
CA SER A 118 -18.09 19.73 14.19
C SER A 118 -17.88 19.96 12.69
N ALA A 119 -17.91 21.21 12.24
CA ALA A 119 -17.70 21.55 10.84
C ALA A 119 -16.25 21.27 10.43
N ALA A 120 -15.29 21.76 11.23
CA ALA A 120 -13.87 21.54 11.05
C ALA A 120 -13.51 20.04 11.08
N ALA A 121 -14.07 19.28 12.03
CA ALA A 121 -13.81 17.85 12.14
C ALA A 121 -14.31 17.09 10.90
N ASN A 122 -15.53 17.38 10.45
CA ASN A 122 -16.11 16.71 9.29
C ASN A 122 -15.39 17.05 7.98
N SER A 123 -15.07 18.33 7.75
CA SER A 123 -14.37 18.78 6.54
C SER A 123 -12.95 18.20 6.45
N CYS A 124 -12.19 18.26 7.54
CA CYS A 124 -10.84 17.71 7.62
C CYS A 124 -10.86 16.19 7.46
N ARG A 125 -11.79 15.49 8.12
CA ARG A 125 -11.93 14.03 8.03
C ARG A 125 -12.23 13.59 6.60
N GLN A 126 -13.17 14.24 5.92
CA GLN A 126 -13.51 13.90 4.54
C GLN A 126 -12.32 14.13 3.59
N SER A 127 -11.60 15.25 3.77
CA SER A 127 -10.43 15.57 2.95
C SER A 127 -9.30 14.55 3.14
N SER A 128 -9.06 14.12 4.38
CA SER A 128 -8.09 13.08 4.71
C SER A 128 -8.46 11.72 4.14
N ILE A 129 -9.75 11.35 4.18
CA ILE A 129 -10.22 10.10 3.56
C ILE A 129 -9.97 10.12 2.06
N ASN A 130 -10.31 11.21 1.37
CA ASN A 130 -10.08 11.34 -0.07
C ASN A 130 -8.60 11.23 -0.41
N LEU A 131 -7.72 11.92 0.33
CA LEU A 131 -6.28 11.86 0.13
C LEU A 131 -5.73 10.42 0.30
N PHE A 132 -6.24 9.69 1.30
CA PHE A 132 -5.84 8.30 1.51
C PHE A 132 -6.34 7.40 0.38
N ASP A 133 -7.61 7.55 -0.02
CA ASP A 133 -8.21 6.74 -1.08
C ASP A 133 -7.50 6.98 -2.44
N GLU A 134 -7.06 8.21 -2.73
CA GLU A 134 -6.20 8.54 -3.89
C GLU A 134 -4.84 7.84 -3.81
N GLY A 135 -4.17 7.89 -2.66
CA GLY A 135 -2.89 7.19 -2.46
C GLY A 135 -3.02 5.67 -2.57
N CYS A 136 -4.13 5.09 -2.11
CA CYS A 136 -4.44 3.68 -2.29
C CYS A 136 -4.64 3.34 -3.77
N ALA A 137 -5.35 4.17 -4.53
CA ALA A 137 -5.57 3.96 -5.96
C ALA A 137 -4.25 3.97 -6.76
N ASP A 138 -3.31 4.87 -6.41
CA ASP A 138 -1.97 4.93 -7.01
C ASP A 138 -1.07 3.73 -6.65
N SER A 139 -1.41 3.02 -5.57
CA SER A 139 -0.69 1.85 -5.08
C SER A 139 -1.24 0.51 -5.61
N VAL A 140 -2.30 0.52 -6.44
CA VAL A 140 -2.90 -0.69 -7.00
C VAL A 140 -1.92 -1.39 -7.94
N VAL A 141 -1.69 -2.68 -7.68
CA VAL A 141 -0.84 -3.54 -8.50
C VAL A 141 -1.72 -4.45 -9.34
N GLU A 142 -1.56 -4.44 -10.66
CA GLU A 142 -2.44 -5.15 -11.59
C GLU A 142 -2.47 -6.66 -11.35
N GLN A 143 -1.34 -7.23 -10.90
CA GLN A 143 -1.20 -8.67 -10.66
C GLN A 143 -1.61 -9.09 -9.23
N ALA A 144 -2.08 -8.16 -8.39
CA ALA A 144 -2.44 -8.45 -7.01
C ALA A 144 -3.80 -7.87 -6.63
N ASP A 145 -4.66 -8.70 -6.02
CA ASP A 145 -5.92 -8.27 -5.43
C ASP A 145 -5.73 -7.95 -3.93
N TRP A 146 -4.81 -7.04 -3.63
CA TRP A 146 -4.51 -6.68 -2.24
C TRP A 146 -5.55 -5.72 -1.66
N ASP A 147 -6.17 -6.15 -0.57
CA ASP A 147 -7.20 -5.37 0.13
C ASP A 147 -6.61 -4.18 0.93
N THR A 148 -7.08 -2.98 0.63
CA THR A 148 -6.74 -1.73 1.35
C THR A 148 -7.78 -1.35 2.41
N SER A 149 -8.92 -2.06 2.48
CA SER A 149 -10.04 -1.72 3.37
C SER A 149 -9.63 -1.70 4.84
N LYS A 150 -8.78 -2.66 5.26
CA LYS A 150 -8.27 -2.73 6.64
C LYS A 150 -7.42 -1.51 7.01
N ALA A 151 -6.59 -1.03 6.08
CA ALA A 151 -5.78 0.16 6.29
C ALA A 151 -6.67 1.41 6.40
N ARG A 152 -7.70 1.49 5.55
CA ARG A 152 -8.72 2.55 5.58
C ARG A 152 -9.51 2.56 6.88
N SER A 153 -10.02 1.41 7.33
CA SER A 153 -10.74 1.29 8.61
C SER A 153 -9.85 1.65 9.80
N LYS A 154 -8.53 1.38 9.72
CA LYS A 154 -7.59 1.83 10.75
C LYS A 154 -7.43 3.36 10.72
N LEU A 155 -7.26 3.97 9.55
CA LEU A 155 -7.22 5.43 9.43
C LEU A 155 -8.46 6.07 10.05
N LEU A 156 -9.67 5.60 9.71
CA LEU A 156 -10.91 6.16 10.25
C LEU A 156 -10.94 6.14 11.79
N ARG A 157 -10.49 5.04 12.42
CA ARG A 157 -10.37 4.96 13.88
C ARG A 157 -9.35 5.95 14.43
N ASP A 158 -8.17 6.04 13.80
CA ASP A 158 -7.12 6.98 14.22
C ASP A 158 -7.63 8.44 14.17
N LEU A 159 -8.42 8.80 13.15
CA LEU A 159 -9.05 10.12 13.01
C LEU A 159 -10.10 10.37 14.10
N ASP A 160 -11.00 9.41 14.31
CA ASP A 160 -12.09 9.52 15.29
C ASP A 160 -11.57 9.58 16.74
N GLU A 161 -10.48 8.85 17.04
CA GLU A 161 -9.77 8.91 18.31
C GLU A 161 -9.15 10.29 18.54
N HIS A 162 -8.49 10.86 17.53
CA HIS A 162 -7.92 12.21 17.63
C HIS A 162 -9.00 13.27 17.83
N ILE A 163 -10.11 13.22 17.08
CA ILE A 163 -11.24 14.14 17.25
C ILE A 163 -11.78 14.06 18.68
N SER A 164 -11.95 12.85 19.21
CA SER A 164 -12.44 12.62 20.57
C SER A 164 -11.49 13.19 21.63
N SER A 165 -10.18 13.01 21.44
CA SER A 165 -9.14 13.57 22.30
C SER A 165 -9.19 15.11 22.33
N VAL A 166 -9.24 15.77 21.15
CA VAL A 166 -9.30 17.23 21.06
C VAL A 166 -10.61 17.77 21.67
N ARG A 167 -11.73 17.07 21.48
CA ARG A 167 -13.00 17.43 22.12
C ARG A 167 -12.90 17.39 23.64
N ALA A 168 -12.32 16.33 24.19
CA ALA A 168 -12.15 16.17 25.63
C ALA A 168 -11.28 17.29 26.21
N ALA A 169 -10.16 17.62 25.55
CA ALA A 169 -9.28 18.71 25.95
C ALA A 169 -10.01 20.07 25.97
N LYS A 170 -10.73 20.41 24.89
CA LYS A 170 -11.49 21.67 24.82
C LYS A 170 -12.57 21.79 25.90
N LEU A 171 -13.24 20.69 26.23
CA LEU A 171 -14.24 20.68 27.31
C LEU A 171 -13.58 20.89 28.68
N ALA A 172 -12.43 20.27 28.93
CA ALA A 172 -11.67 20.47 30.17
C ALA A 172 -11.21 21.93 30.32
N ASP A 173 -10.69 22.54 29.23
CA ASP A 173 -10.28 23.96 29.22
C ASP A 173 -11.44 24.89 29.57
N LEU A 174 -12.62 24.63 28.99
CA LEU A 174 -13.84 25.40 29.31
C LEU A 174 -14.23 25.26 30.78
N THR A 175 -14.29 24.03 31.31
CA THR A 175 -14.64 23.80 32.71
C THR A 175 -13.69 24.53 33.66
N SER A 176 -12.38 24.48 33.41
CA SER A 176 -11.39 25.18 34.22
C SER A 176 -11.58 26.71 34.18
N LEU A 177 -11.89 27.29 33.02
CA LEU A 177 -12.19 28.72 32.88
C LEU A 177 -13.42 29.15 33.69
N TYR A 178 -14.40 28.26 33.88
CA TYR A 178 -15.59 28.54 34.68
C TYR A 178 -15.36 28.36 36.18
N GLU A 179 -14.50 27.42 36.60
CA GLU A 179 -14.18 27.17 38.02
C GLU A 179 -13.22 28.21 38.63
N VAL A 180 -12.47 28.93 37.80
CA VAL A 180 -11.53 29.99 38.23
C VAL A 180 -12.23 31.35 38.39
N LYS A 181 -13.53 31.46 38.05
CA LYS A 181 -14.38 32.65 38.25
C LYS A 181 -15.24 32.53 39.50
#